data_AF-A0A7D5CL99-F1
#
_entry.id   AF-A0A7D5CL99-F1
#
_cell.length_a   1.000
_cell.length_b   1.000
_cell.length_c   1.000
_cell.angle_alpha   90.00
_cell.angle_beta   90.00
_cell.angle_gamma   90.00
#
_symmetry.space_group_name_H-M   'P 1'
#
loop_
_entity.id
_entity.type
_entity.pdbx_description
1 polymer ?
#
loop_
_entity_poly.entity_id
_entity_poly.type
_entity_poly.pdbx_seq_one_letter_code
_entity_poly.pdbx_strand_id
1 'polypeptide(L)'
;MKLLDAQVDWREDVGNAPRLEVLVDEIPDRSELRFEHEDSIWCAIQDGYVSYFAWSGNGNDGGYTGDCFEITTTDGESVTLRGPWSSRAGCVNNRSFGPVVDVRLTTKLETLERGHTFKAGTLTLSAAKQAIDLVEEACHLECRERLTRDEQYWVPVRESGGDGT
;
A
#
# COMPACT_ATOMS: atom_id res chain seq x y z
N MET A 1 -3.85 -3.40 -13.90
CA MET A 1 -4.23 -4.19 -12.70
C MET A 1 -5.73 -4.19 -12.46
N LYS A 2 -6.31 -5.38 -12.27
CA LYS A 2 -7.70 -5.61 -11.87
C LYS A 2 -7.75 -6.38 -10.55
N LEU A 3 -8.71 -6.02 -9.70
CA LEU A 3 -9.01 -6.72 -8.45
C LEU A 3 -9.89 -7.93 -8.77
N LEU A 4 -9.50 -9.12 -8.33
CA LEU A 4 -10.19 -10.37 -8.63
C LEU A 4 -10.95 -10.92 -7.42
N ASP A 5 -10.34 -10.84 -6.24
CA ASP A 5 -10.88 -11.34 -4.98
C ASP A 5 -10.14 -10.70 -3.80
N ALA A 6 -10.71 -10.73 -2.60
CA ALA A 6 -10.08 -10.20 -1.40
C ALA A 6 -10.55 -10.88 -0.12
N GLN A 7 -9.69 -10.87 0.89
CA GLN A 7 -10.03 -11.27 2.26
C GLN A 7 -9.35 -10.36 3.28
N VAL A 8 -9.76 -10.45 4.53
CA VAL A 8 -9.09 -9.76 5.64
C VAL A 8 -8.44 -10.77 6.56
N ASP A 9 -7.13 -10.63 6.74
CA ASP A 9 -6.39 -11.27 7.81
C ASP A 9 -6.58 -10.45 9.09
N TRP A 10 -7.52 -10.88 9.93
CA TRP A 10 -7.93 -10.18 11.16
C TRP A 10 -6.89 -10.19 12.27
N ARG A 11 -5.85 -11.03 12.16
CA ARG A 11 -4.74 -11.08 13.13
C ARG A 11 -5.16 -11.32 14.59
N GLU A 12 -6.23 -12.09 14.81
CA GLU A 12 -6.88 -12.24 16.12
C GLU A 12 -5.94 -12.74 17.24
N ASP A 13 -4.93 -13.55 16.90
CA ASP A 13 -4.01 -14.16 17.85
C ASP A 13 -2.69 -13.37 18.05
N VAL A 14 -2.54 -12.19 17.43
CA VAL A 14 -1.29 -11.42 17.47
C VAL A 14 -1.55 -9.92 17.66
N GLY A 15 -0.57 -9.21 18.19
CA GLY A 15 -0.65 -7.75 18.42
C GLY A 15 -0.54 -6.88 17.15
N ASN A 16 -0.82 -7.45 15.97
CA ASN A 16 -0.75 -6.73 14.69
C ASN A 16 -2.15 -6.28 14.27
N ALA A 17 -2.25 -5.12 13.64
CA ALA A 17 -3.51 -4.66 13.06
C ALA A 17 -3.95 -5.55 11.87
N PRO A 18 -5.26 -5.67 11.60
CA PRO A 18 -5.80 -6.38 10.45
C PRO A 18 -5.16 -5.93 9.13
N ARG A 19 -5.15 -6.84 8.15
CA ARG A 19 -4.57 -6.60 6.83
C ARG A 19 -5.53 -7.05 5.73
N LEU A 20 -5.76 -6.16 4.78
CA LEU A 20 -6.47 -6.49 3.55
C LEU A 20 -5.52 -7.27 2.62
N GLU A 21 -5.95 -8.45 2.20
CA GLU A 21 -5.23 -9.33 1.29
C GLU A 21 -6.02 -9.43 -0.01
N VAL A 22 -5.37 -9.17 -1.14
CA VAL A 22 -6.03 -8.94 -2.43
C VAL A 22 -5.39 -9.79 -3.51
N LEU A 23 -6.23 -10.53 -4.22
CA LEU A 23 -5.87 -11.22 -5.45
C LEU A 23 -6.08 -10.28 -6.63
N VAL A 24 -5.05 -10.14 -7.46
CA VAL A 24 -5.07 -9.32 -8.67
C VAL A 24 -4.63 -10.13 -9.88
N ASP A 25 -4.99 -9.68 -11.09
CA ASP A 25 -4.56 -10.34 -12.33
C ASP A 25 -3.06 -10.15 -12.61
N GLU A 26 -2.55 -8.96 -12.33
CA GLU A 26 -1.15 -8.58 -12.50
C GLU A 26 -0.75 -7.52 -11.45
N ILE A 27 0.54 -7.47 -11.11
CA ILE A 27 1.09 -6.37 -10.32
C ILE A 27 1.99 -5.57 -11.27
N PRO A 28 1.74 -4.26 -11.48
CA PRO A 28 2.53 -3.45 -12.41
C PRO A 28 4.04 -3.55 -12.12
N ASP A 29 4.83 -3.68 -13.18
CA ASP A 29 6.28 -3.62 -13.03
C ASP A 29 6.71 -2.18 -12.82
N ARG A 30 7.75 -1.96 -12.02
CA ARG A 30 8.28 -0.62 -11.73
C ARG A 30 8.67 0.15 -13.00
N SER A 31 9.11 -0.52 -14.07
CA SER A 31 9.47 0.11 -15.35
C SER A 31 8.26 0.72 -16.09
N GLU A 32 7.05 0.27 -15.78
CA GLU A 32 5.80 0.78 -16.35
C GLU A 32 5.32 2.02 -15.59
N LEU A 33 5.74 2.18 -14.34
CA LEU A 33 5.31 3.26 -13.45
C LEU A 33 5.95 4.60 -13.82
N ARG A 34 5.22 5.69 -13.52
CA ARG A 34 5.68 7.06 -13.70
C ARG A 34 5.57 7.78 -12.36
N PHE A 35 6.72 8.21 -11.85
CA PHE A 35 6.85 8.76 -10.51
C PHE A 35 6.80 10.29 -10.51
N GLU A 36 6.02 10.84 -9.58
CA GLU A 36 6.03 12.23 -9.17
C GLU A 36 6.78 12.36 -7.84
N HIS A 37 7.26 13.57 -7.52
CA HIS A 37 8.05 13.84 -6.31
C HIS A 37 7.47 15.01 -5.51
N GLU A 38 7.23 14.78 -4.22
CA GLU A 38 6.84 15.81 -3.26
C GLU A 38 7.59 15.59 -1.93
N ASP A 39 8.35 16.58 -1.47
CA ASP A 39 9.05 16.59 -0.18
C ASP A 39 9.68 15.25 0.24
N SER A 40 10.61 14.75 -0.58
CA SER A 40 11.33 13.50 -0.36
C SER A 40 10.49 12.22 -0.52
N ILE A 41 9.26 12.29 -1.03
CA ILE A 41 8.45 11.14 -1.39
C ILE A 41 8.34 11.08 -2.91
N TRP A 42 8.89 10.03 -3.50
CA TRP A 42 8.60 9.64 -4.88
C TRP A 42 7.39 8.73 -4.87
N CYS A 43 6.37 9.01 -5.67
CA CYS A 43 5.13 8.24 -5.71
C CYS A 43 4.68 8.01 -7.16
N ALA A 44 4.29 6.79 -7.49
CA ALA A 44 3.64 6.44 -8.74
C ALA A 44 2.32 5.75 -8.46
N ILE A 45 1.28 6.12 -9.22
CA ILE A 45 -0.05 5.55 -9.14
C ILE A 45 -0.43 5.05 -10.54
N GLN A 46 -0.82 3.78 -10.65
CA GLN A 46 -1.29 3.19 -11.91
C GLN A 46 -2.43 2.21 -11.62
N ASP A 47 -3.60 2.44 -12.21
CA ASP A 47 -4.80 1.59 -12.05
C ASP A 47 -5.10 1.22 -10.58
N GLY A 48 -4.92 2.17 -9.67
CA GLY A 48 -5.15 1.98 -8.25
C GLY A 48 -4.00 1.32 -7.47
N TYR A 49 -3.00 0.74 -8.15
CA TYR A 49 -1.72 0.34 -7.53
C TYR A 49 -0.88 1.56 -7.21
N VAL A 50 -0.18 1.53 -6.07
CA VAL A 50 0.72 2.60 -5.64
C VAL A 50 2.09 2.02 -5.30
N SER A 51 3.14 2.64 -5.86
CA SER A 51 4.52 2.41 -5.45
C SER A 51 5.13 3.72 -5.01
N TYR A 52 5.84 3.72 -3.89
CA TYR A 52 6.48 4.94 -3.40
C TYR A 52 7.79 4.66 -2.68
N PHE A 53 8.65 5.69 -2.66
CA PHE A 53 9.95 5.67 -2.02
C PHE A 53 10.16 6.95 -1.22
N ALA A 54 10.63 6.82 0.02
CA ALA A 54 11.13 7.96 0.78
C ALA A 54 12.63 8.12 0.50
N TRP A 55 12.99 9.24 -0.12
CA TRP A 55 14.35 9.57 -0.51
C TRP A 55 14.58 11.08 -0.55
N SER A 56 15.50 11.57 0.28
CA SER A 56 15.79 13.00 0.46
C SER A 56 17.03 13.49 -0.29
N GLY A 57 17.55 12.72 -1.25
CA GLY A 57 18.76 13.08 -1.99
C GLY A 57 20.07 12.58 -1.37
N ASN A 58 21.17 13.26 -1.74
CA ASN A 58 22.53 12.98 -1.28
C ASN A 58 22.60 12.92 0.25
N GLY A 59 23.24 11.87 0.79
CA GLY A 59 23.29 11.60 2.23
C GLY A 59 22.30 10.53 2.70
N ASN A 60 21.41 10.06 1.83
CA ASN A 60 20.57 8.87 2.07
C ASN A 60 21.20 7.57 1.53
N ASP A 61 22.45 7.62 1.05
CA ASP A 61 23.11 6.54 0.32
C ASP A 61 23.36 5.26 1.14
N GLY A 62 23.28 5.35 2.46
CA GLY A 62 23.37 4.21 3.39
C GLY A 62 22.03 3.57 3.74
N GLY A 63 20.90 4.16 3.33
CA GLY A 63 19.57 3.59 3.52
C GLY A 63 19.41 2.28 2.75
N TYR A 64 18.60 1.35 3.24
CA TYR A 64 18.35 0.04 2.62
C TYR A 64 19.63 -0.66 2.09
N THR A 65 20.71 -0.63 2.87
CA THR A 65 22.04 -1.21 2.53
C THR A 65 22.68 -0.68 1.24
N GLY A 66 22.29 0.52 0.79
CA GLY A 66 22.82 1.18 -0.40
C GLY A 66 22.27 0.66 -1.72
N ASP A 67 21.18 -0.11 -1.68
CA ASP A 67 20.52 -0.63 -2.87
C ASP A 67 20.03 0.49 -3.78
N CYS A 68 19.94 0.21 -5.08
CA CYS A 68 19.64 1.20 -6.11
C CYS A 68 18.34 0.86 -6.83
N PHE A 69 17.45 1.85 -6.89
CA PHE A 69 16.16 1.74 -7.55
C PHE A 69 16.12 2.73 -8.70
N GLU A 70 16.10 2.21 -9.93
CA GLU A 70 15.83 3.02 -11.11
C GLU A 70 14.32 3.26 -11.22
N ILE A 71 13.94 4.52 -11.39
CA ILE A 71 12.56 4.95 -11.62
C ILE A 71 12.49 5.84 -12.85
N THR A 72 11.33 5.86 -13.49
CA THR A 72 11.02 6.81 -14.56
C THR A 72 10.03 7.84 -14.04
N THR A 73 10.33 9.11 -14.22
CA THR A 73 9.47 10.23 -13.81
C THR A 73 8.33 10.46 -14.81
N THR A 74 7.34 11.29 -14.45
CA THR A 74 6.21 11.62 -15.34
C THR A 74 6.60 12.35 -16.63
N ASP A 75 7.72 13.07 -16.64
CA ASP A 75 8.33 13.68 -17.83
C ASP A 75 9.27 12.74 -18.61
N GLY A 76 9.47 11.51 -18.13
CA GLY A 76 10.25 10.47 -18.81
C GLY A 76 11.74 10.45 -18.47
N GLU A 77 12.18 11.25 -17.50
CA GLU A 77 13.55 11.19 -16.97
C GLU A 77 13.78 9.89 -16.18
N SER A 78 14.98 9.34 -16.29
CA SER A 78 15.41 8.20 -15.46
C SER A 78 16.19 8.71 -14.25
N VAL A 79 15.71 8.39 -13.05
CA VAL A 79 16.34 8.77 -11.78
C VAL A 79 16.76 7.50 -11.04
N THR A 80 17.99 7.50 -10.51
CA THR A 80 18.47 6.42 -9.63
C THR A 80 18.34 6.85 -8.18
N LEU A 81 17.46 6.19 -7.43
CA LEU A 81 17.35 6.35 -5.99
C LEU A 81 18.30 5.38 -5.30
N ARG A 82 19.37 5.90 -4.70
CA ARG A 82 20.30 5.10 -3.87
C ARG A 82 19.87 5.14 -2.42
N GLY A 83 19.68 3.96 -1.84
CA GLY A 83 19.23 3.76 -0.47
C GLY A 83 17.86 4.33 -0.10
N PRO A 84 16.83 4.29 -0.98
CA PRO A 84 15.50 4.74 -0.59
C PRO A 84 14.92 3.83 0.49
N TRP A 85 14.09 4.38 1.36
CA TRP A 85 13.27 3.59 2.27
C TRP A 85 11.92 3.31 1.62
N SER A 86 11.48 2.04 1.64
CA SER A 86 10.07 1.71 1.47
C SER A 86 9.34 2.18 2.73
N SER A 87 8.79 3.38 2.68
CA SER A 87 8.11 4.01 3.82
C SER A 87 6.77 3.31 4.13
N ARG A 88 5.88 3.95 4.88
CA ARG A 88 4.51 3.47 5.16
C ARG A 88 3.47 4.38 4.49
N ALA A 89 2.25 3.86 4.27
CA ALA A 89 1.15 4.62 3.66
C ALA A 89 0.95 6.00 4.31
N GLY A 90 1.07 6.10 5.65
CA GLY A 90 0.94 7.36 6.39
C GLY A 90 1.87 8.48 5.91
N CYS A 91 3.07 8.15 5.41
CA CYS A 91 3.99 9.16 4.86
C CYS A 91 3.53 9.72 3.50
N VAL A 92 2.80 8.90 2.72
CA VAL A 92 2.17 9.31 1.46
C VAL A 92 0.87 10.04 1.72
N ASN A 93 0.12 9.63 2.74
CA ASN A 93 -1.19 10.19 3.10
C ASN A 93 -1.12 11.64 3.61
N ASN A 94 0.03 12.05 4.14
CA ASN A 94 0.29 13.44 4.50
C ASN A 94 0.67 14.32 3.30
N ARG A 95 0.72 13.77 2.08
CA ARG A 95 1.08 14.44 0.81
C ARG A 95 -0.11 14.46 -0.14
N SER A 96 0.03 15.20 -1.24
CA SER A 96 -1.03 15.33 -2.25
C SER A 96 -1.35 14.02 -2.99
N PHE A 97 -0.50 12.99 -2.88
CA PHE A 97 -0.69 11.69 -3.53
C PHE A 97 -1.70 10.77 -2.83
N GLY A 98 -2.02 11.03 -1.55
CA GLY A 98 -2.91 10.22 -0.74
C GLY A 98 -4.40 10.53 -0.96
N PRO A 99 -5.31 9.73 -0.36
CA PRO A 99 -5.02 8.65 0.57
C PRO A 99 -4.77 7.29 -0.10
N VAL A 100 -3.86 6.51 0.50
CA VAL A 100 -3.43 5.17 0.12
C VAL A 100 -3.44 4.22 1.32
N VAL A 101 -3.53 2.92 1.06
CA VAL A 101 -3.73 1.86 2.05
C VAL A 101 -2.71 0.76 1.83
N ASP A 102 -1.97 0.41 2.88
CA ASP A 102 -1.05 -0.73 2.86
C ASP A 102 -1.87 -2.04 2.83
N VAL A 103 -1.58 -2.89 1.84
CA VAL A 103 -2.26 -4.15 1.59
C VAL A 103 -1.25 -5.28 1.36
N ARG A 104 -1.78 -6.49 1.20
CA ARG A 104 -1.03 -7.67 0.74
C ARG A 104 -1.55 -8.09 -0.62
N LEU A 105 -0.67 -8.14 -1.62
CA LEU A 105 -1.03 -8.47 -2.99
C LEU A 105 -0.54 -9.88 -3.35
N THR A 106 -1.32 -10.58 -4.16
CA THR A 106 -0.90 -11.80 -4.84
C THR A 106 -1.53 -11.88 -6.22
N THR A 107 -0.86 -12.55 -7.16
CA THR A 107 -1.42 -12.94 -8.46
C THR A 107 -1.83 -14.42 -8.50
N LYS A 108 -1.78 -15.10 -7.35
CA LYS A 108 -1.99 -16.53 -7.20
C LYS A 108 -3.15 -16.81 -6.26
N LEU A 109 -4.19 -17.48 -6.78
CA LEU A 109 -5.35 -17.90 -5.98
C LEU A 109 -4.93 -18.77 -4.79
N GLU A 110 -4.01 -19.72 -5.00
CA GLU A 110 -3.46 -20.58 -3.94
C GLU A 110 -2.87 -19.81 -2.75
N THR A 111 -2.34 -18.60 -2.98
CA THR A 111 -1.76 -17.75 -1.92
C THR A 111 -2.88 -17.09 -1.11
N LEU A 112 -3.96 -16.67 -1.78
CA LEU A 112 -5.14 -16.10 -1.13
C LEU A 112 -5.79 -17.16 -0.23
N GLU A 113 -6.12 -18.32 -0.79
CA GLU A 113 -6.76 -19.44 -0.07
C GLU A 113 -5.95 -19.92 1.15
N ARG A 114 -4.61 -19.86 1.07
CA ARG A 114 -3.72 -20.24 2.16
C ARG A 114 -3.53 -19.15 3.23
N GLY A 115 -3.81 -17.89 2.91
CA GLY A 115 -3.67 -16.76 3.84
C GLY A 115 -2.23 -16.40 4.24
N HIS A 116 -1.21 -16.72 3.41
CA HIS A 116 0.17 -16.30 3.66
C HIS A 116 1.01 -16.22 2.38
N THR A 117 2.25 -15.70 2.45
CA THR A 117 3.22 -15.51 1.33
C THR A 117 2.87 -14.46 0.29
N PHE A 118 2.00 -13.51 0.63
CA PHE A 118 1.72 -12.33 -0.19
C PHE A 118 2.94 -11.41 -0.33
N LYS A 119 2.94 -10.63 -1.41
CA LYS A 119 3.83 -9.47 -1.55
C LYS A 119 3.24 -8.29 -0.77
N ALA A 120 4.09 -7.50 -0.12
CA ALA A 120 3.67 -6.20 0.38
C ALA A 120 3.29 -5.30 -0.80
N GLY A 121 2.24 -4.50 -0.65
CA GLY A 121 1.82 -3.56 -1.67
C GLY A 121 0.97 -2.45 -1.08
N THR A 122 0.62 -1.48 -1.91
CA THR A 122 -0.21 -0.35 -1.52
C THR A 122 -1.23 -0.09 -2.62
N LEU A 123 -2.46 0.20 -2.22
CA LEU A 123 -3.54 0.62 -3.12
C LEU A 123 -3.96 2.05 -2.80
N THR A 124 -4.48 2.78 -3.79
CA THR A 124 -5.26 3.99 -3.51
C THR A 124 -6.45 3.63 -2.62
N LEU A 125 -6.94 4.57 -1.79
CA LEU A 125 -8.11 4.30 -0.95
C LEU A 125 -9.33 3.87 -1.77
N SER A 126 -9.50 4.42 -2.98
CA SER A 126 -10.58 4.03 -3.89
C SER A 126 -10.48 2.55 -4.29
N ALA A 127 -9.30 2.10 -4.72
CA ALA A 127 -9.08 0.70 -5.08
C ALA A 127 -9.16 -0.23 -3.86
N ALA A 128 -8.69 0.21 -2.69
CA ALA A 128 -8.82 -0.55 -1.45
C ALA A 128 -10.28 -0.73 -1.03
N LYS A 129 -11.14 0.29 -1.22
CA LYS A 129 -12.58 0.16 -0.99
C LYS A 129 -13.24 -0.82 -1.95
N GLN A 130 -12.88 -0.79 -3.23
CA GLN A 130 -13.35 -1.79 -4.20
C GLN A 130 -12.92 -3.21 -3.82
N ALA A 131 -11.71 -3.38 -3.28
CA ALA A 131 -11.28 -4.68 -2.76
C ALA A 131 -12.09 -5.11 -1.52
N ILE A 132 -12.44 -4.18 -0.63
CA ILE A 132 -13.33 -4.49 0.51
C ILE A 132 -14.71 -4.97 0.04
N ASP A 133 -15.26 -4.41 -1.03
CA ASP A 133 -16.54 -4.84 -1.59
C ASP A 133 -16.51 -6.30 -2.12
N LEU A 134 -15.30 -6.88 -2.31
CA LEU A 134 -15.11 -8.29 -2.68
C LEU A 134 -14.99 -9.22 -1.47
N VAL A 135 -14.78 -8.69 -0.27
CA VAL A 135 -14.62 -9.51 0.95
C VAL A 135 -15.98 -10.08 1.36
N GLU A 136 -16.03 -11.40 1.60
CA GLU A 136 -17.28 -12.07 1.99
C GLU A 136 -17.82 -11.59 3.35
N GLU A 137 -16.91 -11.27 4.29
CA GLU A 137 -17.25 -10.76 5.61
C GLU A 137 -17.55 -9.25 5.58
N ALA A 138 -18.68 -8.85 6.18
CA ALA A 138 -19.06 -7.44 6.30
C ALA A 138 -18.01 -6.62 7.06
N CYS A 139 -17.29 -5.78 6.33
CA CYS A 139 -16.23 -4.93 6.87
C CYS A 139 -16.11 -3.62 6.08
N HIS A 140 -15.41 -2.65 6.66
CA HIS A 140 -15.08 -1.40 5.99
C HIS A 140 -13.68 -0.90 6.39
N LEU A 141 -13.18 0.10 5.67
CA LEU A 141 -11.93 0.79 6.02
C LEU A 141 -12.22 1.97 6.94
N GLU A 142 -11.70 1.91 8.17
CA GLU A 142 -11.74 3.02 9.11
C GLU A 142 -10.44 3.84 9.02
N CYS A 143 -10.56 5.16 8.93
CA CYS A 143 -9.41 6.06 9.05
C CYS A 143 -9.00 6.13 10.52
N ARG A 144 -7.73 5.84 10.79
CA ARG A 144 -7.08 5.95 12.09
C ARG A 144 -5.98 6.99 11.99
N GLU A 145 -5.75 7.67 13.09
CA GLU A 145 -4.62 8.58 13.24
C GLU A 145 -3.56 7.93 14.11
N ARG A 146 -2.30 8.01 13.68
CA ARG A 146 -1.19 7.59 14.52
C ARG A 146 -0.87 8.72 15.50
N LEU A 147 -0.69 8.39 16.78
CA LEU A 147 -0.37 9.33 17.87
C LEU A 147 0.89 10.20 17.64
N THR A 148 1.68 9.89 16.62
CA THR A 148 2.89 10.64 16.28
C THR A 148 2.79 11.09 14.83
N ARG A 149 2.97 12.40 14.59
CA ARG A 149 3.05 13.05 13.27
C ARG A 149 1.73 13.14 12.50
N ASP A 150 0.61 13.01 13.20
CA ASP A 150 -0.76 13.15 12.65
C ASP A 150 -0.96 12.32 11.36
N GLU A 151 -0.28 11.17 11.29
CA GLU A 151 -0.28 10.33 10.09
C GLU A 151 -1.57 9.53 10.03
N GLN A 152 -2.34 9.76 8.96
CA GLN A 152 -3.55 9.03 8.68
C GLN A 152 -3.25 7.69 7.99
N TYR A 153 -3.89 6.63 8.47
CA TYR A 153 -3.82 5.32 7.86
C TYR A 153 -5.18 4.62 7.96
N TRP A 154 -5.47 3.73 7.01
CA TRP A 154 -6.74 3.03 6.94
C TRP A 154 -6.54 1.57 7.32
N VAL A 155 -7.45 1.05 8.13
CA VAL A 155 -7.44 -0.37 8.54
C VAL A 155 -8.81 -0.99 8.33
N PRO A 156 -8.88 -2.28 7.93
CA PRO A 156 -10.12 -3.02 7.95
C PRO A 156 -10.67 -3.11 9.37
N VAL A 157 -11.97 -2.88 9.51
CA VAL A 157 -12.73 -3.11 10.74
C VAL A 157 -14.00 -3.89 10.39
N ARG A 158 -14.41 -4.80 11.27
CA ARG A 158 -15.69 -5.48 11.14
C ARG A 158 -16.81 -4.47 11.24
N GLU A 159 -17.87 -4.65 10.44
CA GLU A 159 -19.11 -3.98 10.76
C GLU A 159 -19.63 -4.59 12.08
N SER A 160 -19.73 -3.77 13.12
CA SER A 160 -20.45 -4.18 14.31
C SER A 160 -21.88 -4.47 13.89
N GLY A 161 -22.26 -5.75 13.85
CA GLY A 161 -23.67 -6.12 13.87
C GLY A 161 -24.29 -5.35 15.03
N GLY A 162 -25.26 -4.48 14.73
CA GLY A 162 -25.91 -3.65 15.73
C GLY A 162 -26.72 -4.51 16.69
N ASP A 163 -26.05 -5.19 17.61
CA ASP A 163 -26.65 -5.75 18.80
C ASP A 163 -26.39 -4.75 19.92
N GLY A 164 -27.35 -3.86 20.07
CA GLY A 164 -27.48 -3.08 21.29
C GLY A 164 -27.66 -4.01 22.48
N THR A 165 -26.83 -3.78 23.50
CA THR A 165 -27.16 -4.04 24.91
C THR A 165 -26.64 -2.88 25.74
#